data_AF-A0A540KTF7-F1
#
_entry.id   AF-A0A540KTF7-F1
#
_cell.length_a   1.000
_cell.length_b   1.000
_cell.length_c   1.000
_cell.angle_alpha   90.00
_cell.angle_beta   90.00
_cell.angle_gamma   90.00
#
_symmetry.space_group_name_H-M   'P 1'
#
loop_
_entity.id
_entity.type
_entity.pdbx_description
1 polymer ?
#
loop_
_entity_poly.entity_id
_entity_poly.type
_entity_poly.pdbx_seq_one_letter_code
_entity_poly.pdbx_strand_id
1 'polypeptide(L)'
;MCEVTRNKNVKDFQGLETAMFLAIKKGHVEYITHLCRANYKLHEITNEKGQNIFQFAAECRQHKVFSLLYGLEQRKWGWFVSGKDKSGNNMLHVVGTISSAAQINLIRGAALQMQRELQWFKEVERFALHVHHEGINKTDKMTPRELFTKGHKDLVKEGEKAMKDTATSCTVVGALIVTIMFAAAFTVPGGNKQDTAMMIAFSSALFIMLHGKSSIAILVTLLASVPVASFIWMQFPLLLELVISTYGAGVFDRKIEDWPYRDPKYSASC
;
A
#
# COMPACT_ATOMS: atom_id res chain seq x y z
N MET A 1 -17.11 28.71 -13.85
CA MET A 1 -16.01 28.09 -14.62
C MET A 1 -16.53 27.13 -15.69
N CYS A 2 -17.31 26.10 -15.32
CA CYS A 2 -17.76 25.04 -16.24
C CYS A 2 -18.61 25.51 -17.43
N GLU A 3 -19.42 26.57 -17.28
CA GLU A 3 -20.16 27.16 -18.41
C GLU A 3 -19.25 27.93 -19.38
N VAL A 4 -18.19 28.52 -18.85
CA VAL A 4 -17.23 29.34 -19.62
C VAL A 4 -16.33 28.45 -20.47
N THR A 5 -15.99 27.24 -20.00
CA THR A 5 -15.09 26.28 -20.66
C THR A 5 -15.78 25.24 -21.53
N ARG A 6 -17.13 25.24 -21.59
CA ARG A 6 -17.93 24.25 -22.33
C ARG A 6 -17.65 24.31 -23.83
N ASN A 7 -17.21 23.20 -24.41
CA ASN A 7 -16.93 23.01 -25.85
C ASN A 7 -15.94 23.99 -26.51
N LYS A 8 -15.23 24.81 -25.74
CA LYS A 8 -14.18 25.71 -26.24
C LYS A 8 -12.82 25.02 -26.26
N ASN A 9 -11.90 25.53 -27.07
CA ASN A 9 -10.56 24.95 -27.16
C ASN A 9 -9.85 25.14 -25.82
N VAL A 10 -9.19 24.10 -25.32
CA VAL A 10 -8.52 24.18 -24.01
C VAL A 10 -7.40 25.22 -24.02
N LYS A 11 -6.79 25.43 -25.19
CA LYS A 11 -5.79 26.47 -25.46
C LYS A 11 -6.31 27.90 -25.31
N ASP A 12 -7.63 28.11 -25.35
CA ASP A 12 -8.24 29.43 -25.19
C ASP A 12 -8.31 29.86 -23.71
N PHE A 13 -8.07 28.93 -22.77
CA PHE A 13 -8.08 29.19 -21.33
C PHE A 13 -6.68 29.13 -20.75
N GLN A 14 -6.00 30.26 -20.78
CA GLN A 14 -4.70 30.42 -20.13
C GLN A 14 -4.82 30.06 -18.63
N GLY A 15 -4.07 29.05 -18.20
CA GLY A 15 -4.05 28.57 -16.82
C GLY A 15 -5.02 27.43 -16.47
N LEU A 16 -5.92 27.02 -17.37
CA LEU A 16 -6.83 25.89 -17.11
C LEU A 16 -6.08 24.56 -17.01
N GLU A 17 -5.07 24.36 -17.87
CA GLU A 17 -4.20 23.19 -17.83
C GLU A 17 -3.46 23.09 -16.49
N THR A 18 -2.86 24.19 -16.04
CA THR A 18 -2.19 24.28 -14.74
C THR A 18 -3.14 23.97 -13.58
N ALA A 19 -4.35 24.53 -13.61
CA ALA A 19 -5.36 24.27 -12.59
C ALA A 19 -5.80 22.79 -12.58
N MET A 20 -5.94 22.17 -13.74
CA MET A 20 -6.31 20.75 -13.87
C MET A 20 -5.21 19.84 -13.29
N PHE A 21 -3.95 20.03 -13.69
CA PHE A 21 -2.85 19.23 -13.15
C PHE A 21 -2.64 19.48 -11.65
N LEU A 22 -2.84 20.71 -11.16
CA LEU A 22 -2.80 20.98 -9.72
C LEU A 22 -3.93 20.25 -8.97
N ALA A 23 -5.15 20.26 -9.50
CA ALA A 23 -6.28 19.55 -8.93
C ALA A 23 -6.03 18.03 -8.89
N ILE A 24 -5.45 17.46 -9.96
CA ILE A 24 -5.02 16.05 -10.00
C ILE A 24 -4.00 15.77 -8.90
N LYS A 25 -2.93 16.58 -8.82
CA LYS A 25 -1.88 16.42 -7.80
C LYS A 25 -2.43 16.46 -6.38
N LYS A 26 -3.44 17.30 -6.13
CA LYS A 26 -4.08 17.48 -4.82
C LYS A 26 -5.22 16.49 -4.55
N GLY A 27 -5.66 15.72 -5.55
CA GLY A 27 -6.74 14.76 -5.38
C GLY A 27 -8.14 15.37 -5.31
N HIS A 28 -8.38 16.54 -5.92
CA HIS A 28 -9.69 17.22 -5.90
C HIS A 28 -10.70 16.59 -6.89
N VAL A 29 -11.25 15.43 -6.52
CA VAL A 29 -12.09 14.57 -7.37
C VAL A 29 -13.33 15.29 -7.91
N GLU A 30 -14.03 16.07 -7.09
CA GLU A 30 -15.28 16.75 -7.48
C GLU A 30 -15.01 17.80 -8.56
N TYR A 31 -13.96 18.59 -8.39
CA TYR A 31 -13.54 19.60 -9.36
C TYR A 31 -13.19 18.97 -10.70
N ILE A 32 -12.41 17.89 -10.68
CA ILE A 32 -12.02 17.13 -11.88
C ILE A 32 -13.27 16.56 -12.59
N THR A 33 -14.21 15.99 -11.83
CA THR A 33 -15.45 15.42 -12.37
C THR A 33 -16.26 16.46 -13.12
N HIS A 34 -16.50 17.63 -12.50
CA HIS A 34 -17.25 18.71 -13.13
C HIS A 34 -16.54 19.24 -14.39
N LEU A 35 -15.21 19.34 -14.34
CA LEU A 35 -14.44 19.88 -15.44
C LEU A 35 -14.39 18.93 -16.64
N CYS A 36 -14.12 17.63 -16.42
CA CYS A 36 -14.15 16.59 -17.44
C CYS A 36 -15.52 16.48 -18.14
N ARG A 37 -16.61 16.62 -17.39
CA ARG A 37 -17.98 16.63 -17.96
C ARG A 37 -18.28 17.87 -18.79
N ALA A 38 -17.76 19.01 -18.38
CA ALA A 38 -18.00 20.27 -19.07
C ALA A 38 -17.22 20.39 -20.39
N ASN A 39 -16.02 19.80 -20.46
CA ASN A 39 -15.18 19.89 -21.64
C ASN A 39 -14.51 18.55 -21.99
N TYR A 40 -15.06 17.88 -23.00
CA TYR A 40 -14.55 16.60 -23.47
C TYR A 40 -13.15 16.67 -24.09
N LYS A 41 -12.59 17.86 -24.40
CA LYS A 41 -11.24 18.03 -24.97
C LYS A 41 -10.12 18.06 -23.93
N LEU A 42 -10.44 17.97 -22.64
CA LEU A 42 -9.45 17.96 -21.57
C LEU A 42 -8.51 16.76 -21.60
N HIS A 43 -8.88 15.70 -22.31
CA HIS A 43 -8.03 14.55 -22.54
C HIS A 43 -6.82 14.81 -23.48
N GLU A 44 -6.84 15.92 -24.23
CA GLU A 44 -5.76 16.33 -25.14
C GLU A 44 -4.68 17.18 -24.44
N ILE A 45 -4.90 17.59 -23.19
CA ILE A 45 -3.93 18.42 -22.47
C ILE A 45 -2.76 17.56 -21.99
N THR A 46 -1.57 18.17 -22.01
CA THR A 46 -0.37 17.54 -21.47
C THR A 46 0.35 18.52 -20.55
N ASN A 47 1.03 17.99 -19.53
CA ASN A 47 1.87 18.82 -18.67
C ASN A 47 3.21 19.15 -19.35
N GLU A 48 4.09 19.83 -18.63
CA GLU A 48 5.42 20.19 -19.13
C GLU A 48 6.28 18.97 -19.52
N LYS A 49 6.07 17.81 -18.89
CA LYS A 49 6.72 16.54 -19.26
C LYS A 49 6.10 15.87 -20.49
N GLY A 50 4.99 16.39 -21.01
CA GLY A 50 4.21 15.79 -22.09
C GLY A 50 3.30 14.65 -21.63
N GLN A 51 3.03 14.56 -20.32
CA GLN A 51 2.15 13.53 -19.78
C GLN A 51 0.70 13.98 -19.88
N ASN A 52 -0.17 13.06 -20.28
CA ASN A 52 -1.61 13.27 -20.19
C ASN A 52 -2.11 13.19 -18.74
N ILE A 53 -3.38 13.56 -18.52
CA ILE A 53 -4.00 13.58 -17.18
C ILE A 53 -3.98 12.23 -16.46
N PHE A 54 -4.03 11.10 -17.20
CA PHE A 54 -3.98 9.75 -16.63
C PHE A 54 -2.58 9.40 -16.13
N GLN A 55 -1.58 9.62 -16.97
CA GLN A 55 -0.17 9.39 -16.63
C GLN A 55 0.23 10.24 -15.43
N PHE A 56 -0.21 11.50 -15.39
CA PHE A 56 0.09 12.37 -14.26
C PHE A 56 -0.65 11.98 -12.98
N ALA A 57 -1.91 11.55 -13.06
CA ALA A 57 -2.63 11.00 -11.91
C ALA A 57 -1.94 9.75 -11.37
N ALA A 58 -1.44 8.89 -12.26
CA ALA A 58 -0.67 7.71 -11.91
C ALA A 58 0.69 8.03 -11.29
N GLU A 59 1.39 9.04 -11.83
CA GLU A 59 2.62 9.58 -11.24
C GLU A 59 2.37 10.08 -9.82
N CYS A 60 1.27 10.79 -9.59
CA CYS A 60 0.94 11.33 -8.27
C CYS A 60 0.44 10.29 -7.26
N ARG A 61 0.30 9.01 -7.65
CA ARG A 61 -0.32 7.94 -6.82
C ARG A 61 -1.74 8.30 -6.32
N GLN A 62 -2.45 9.14 -7.08
CA GLN A 62 -3.78 9.66 -6.72
C GLN A 62 -4.88 8.70 -7.17
N HIS A 63 -5.05 7.60 -6.43
CA HIS A 63 -5.92 6.50 -6.84
C HIS A 63 -7.38 6.88 -7.09
N LYS A 64 -7.98 7.76 -6.27
CA LYS A 64 -9.37 8.20 -6.46
C LYS A 64 -9.54 8.94 -7.78
N VAL A 65 -8.57 9.80 -8.12
CA VAL A 65 -8.55 10.54 -9.38
C VAL A 65 -8.32 9.60 -10.55
N PHE A 66 -7.33 8.71 -10.45
CA PHE A 66 -7.06 7.72 -11.49
C PHE A 66 -8.29 6.85 -11.80
N SER A 67 -8.97 6.40 -10.76
CA SER A 67 -10.18 5.58 -10.88
C SER A 67 -11.39 6.36 -11.43
N LEU A 68 -11.54 7.64 -11.05
CA LEU A 68 -12.52 8.54 -11.66
C LEU A 68 -12.26 8.70 -13.17
N LEU A 69 -11.02 9.01 -13.55
CA LEU A 69 -10.64 9.23 -14.95
C LEU A 69 -10.86 7.96 -15.77
N TYR A 70 -10.52 6.79 -15.22
CA TYR A 70 -10.80 5.51 -15.84
C TYR A 70 -12.31 5.33 -16.11
N GLY A 71 -13.16 5.60 -15.11
CA GLY A 71 -14.61 5.50 -15.25
C GLY A 71 -15.21 6.46 -16.28
N LEU A 72 -14.70 7.69 -16.37
CA LEU A 72 -15.21 8.70 -17.31
C LEU A 72 -14.87 8.42 -18.77
N GLU A 73 -13.71 7.79 -19.05
CA GLU A 73 -13.20 7.65 -20.42
C GLU A 73 -12.81 6.22 -20.82
N GLN A 74 -13.50 5.21 -20.28
CA GLN A 74 -13.21 3.78 -20.56
C GLN A 74 -13.06 3.46 -22.05
N ARG A 75 -13.91 4.04 -22.91
CA ARG A 75 -13.87 3.80 -24.36
C ARG A 75 -12.58 4.27 -25.04
N LYS A 76 -11.88 5.24 -24.43
CA LYS A 76 -10.63 5.81 -24.94
C LYS A 76 -9.40 5.35 -24.16
N TRP A 77 -9.57 4.41 -23.22
CA TRP A 77 -8.50 3.89 -22.38
C TRP A 77 -7.24 3.51 -23.17
N GLY A 78 -7.39 2.73 -24.24
CA GLY A 78 -6.28 2.29 -25.08
C GLY A 78 -5.43 3.45 -25.62
N TRP A 79 -6.03 4.59 -25.94
CA TRP A 79 -5.33 5.80 -26.39
C TRP A 79 -4.48 6.41 -25.25
N PHE A 80 -5.02 6.48 -24.04
CA PHE A 80 -4.31 7.09 -22.90
C PHE A 80 -3.13 6.27 -22.42
N VAL A 81 -3.24 4.94 -22.43
CA VAL A 81 -2.13 4.05 -22.04
C VAL A 81 -1.05 4.02 -23.12
N SER A 82 -1.45 4.12 -24.39
CA SER A 82 -0.52 4.16 -25.53
C SER A 82 0.24 5.48 -25.63
N GLY A 83 -0.25 6.55 -24.99
CA GLY A 83 0.42 7.83 -24.93
C GLY A 83 1.84 7.71 -24.37
N LYS A 84 2.77 8.47 -24.95
CA LYS A 84 4.15 8.55 -24.49
C LYS A 84 4.48 10.00 -24.12
N ASP A 85 5.16 10.17 -23.01
CA ASP A 85 5.68 11.48 -22.61
C ASP A 85 6.88 11.91 -23.49
N LYS A 86 7.45 13.08 -23.23
CA LYS A 86 8.61 13.60 -23.98
C LYS A 86 9.84 12.68 -23.90
N SER A 87 9.98 11.94 -22.81
CA SER A 87 11.04 10.93 -22.60
C SER A 87 10.71 9.56 -23.20
N GLY A 88 9.56 9.43 -23.86
CA GLY A 88 9.10 8.17 -24.44
C GLY A 88 8.56 7.18 -23.41
N ASN A 89 8.30 7.61 -22.18
CA ASN A 89 7.73 6.79 -21.13
C ASN A 89 6.24 6.56 -21.42
N ASN A 90 5.83 5.30 -21.45
CA ASN A 90 4.41 4.95 -21.32
C ASN A 90 3.98 5.03 -19.85
N MET A 91 2.70 4.76 -19.57
CA MET A 91 2.16 4.83 -18.21
C MET A 91 2.91 3.92 -17.22
N LEU A 92 3.36 2.73 -17.63
CA LEU A 92 4.10 1.80 -16.77
C LEU A 92 5.49 2.32 -16.41
N HIS A 93 6.19 3.00 -17.33
CA HIS A 93 7.46 3.64 -16.99
C HIS A 93 7.25 4.77 -15.99
N VAL A 94 6.19 5.57 -16.15
CA VAL A 94 5.89 6.69 -15.24
C VAL A 94 5.66 6.18 -13.81
N VAL A 95 4.83 5.15 -13.63
CA VAL A 95 4.66 4.53 -12.30
C VAL A 95 5.88 3.71 -11.86
N GLY A 96 6.71 3.29 -12.82
CA GLY A 96 8.02 2.68 -12.61
C GLY A 96 9.03 3.59 -11.90
N THR A 97 8.81 4.91 -11.93
CA THR A 97 9.71 5.88 -11.31
C THR A 97 9.24 6.34 -9.94
N ILE A 98 10.19 6.51 -9.01
CA ILE A 98 9.96 7.21 -7.75
C ILE A 98 9.84 8.70 -8.07
N SER A 99 8.62 9.24 -8.05
CA SER A 99 8.38 10.66 -8.30
C SER A 99 8.18 11.45 -7.02
N SER A 100 8.80 12.63 -6.94
CA SER A 100 8.53 13.61 -5.88
C SER A 100 7.08 14.12 -5.92
N ALA A 101 6.40 14.01 -7.07
CA ALA A 101 5.01 14.42 -7.24
C ALA A 101 4.03 13.53 -6.47
N ALA A 102 4.39 12.27 -6.19
CA ALA A 102 3.58 11.30 -5.48
C ALA A 102 3.41 11.58 -3.97
N GLN A 103 4.00 12.67 -3.45
CA GLN A 103 4.00 13.00 -2.02
C GLN A 103 4.38 11.78 -1.15
N ILE A 104 5.39 11.02 -1.60
CA ILE A 104 5.83 9.74 -1.01
C ILE A 104 6.29 9.89 0.46
N ASN A 105 6.49 11.12 0.92
CA ASN A 105 7.05 11.48 2.23
C ASN A 105 6.15 11.21 3.45
N LEU A 106 5.07 10.43 3.33
CA LEU A 106 4.28 10.01 4.49
C LEU A 106 4.96 8.82 5.19
N ILE A 107 5.93 9.13 6.06
CA ILE A 107 6.28 8.47 7.35
C ILE A 107 5.92 6.96 7.43
N ARG A 108 6.33 6.16 6.46
CA ARG A 108 6.08 4.71 6.44
C ARG A 108 7.34 4.08 5.88
N GLY A 109 8.11 3.41 6.74
CA GLY A 109 9.48 2.97 6.47
C GLY A 109 9.69 2.26 5.14
N ALA A 110 10.95 2.19 4.70
CA ALA A 110 11.35 1.77 3.35
C ALA A 110 10.66 0.49 2.83
N ALA A 111 10.49 -0.53 3.68
CA ALA A 111 9.80 -1.77 3.32
C ALA A 111 8.32 -1.55 2.92
N LEU A 112 7.57 -0.79 3.74
CA LEU A 112 6.16 -0.47 3.47
C LEU A 112 6.01 0.45 2.26
N GLN A 113 6.97 1.36 2.06
CA GLN A 113 7.00 2.19 0.86
C GLN A 113 7.22 1.34 -0.39
N MET A 114 8.22 0.44 -0.38
CA MET A 114 8.50 -0.46 -1.49
C MET A 114 7.30 -1.34 -1.84
N GLN A 115 6.62 -1.86 -0.81
CA GLN A 115 5.43 -2.69 -0.99
C GLN A 115 4.30 -1.92 -1.68
N ARG A 116 4.05 -0.66 -1.30
CA ARG A 116 3.03 0.19 -1.94
C ARG A 116 3.39 0.53 -3.38
N GLU A 117 4.65 0.84 -3.65
CA GLU A 117 5.11 1.12 -5.01
C GLU A 117 4.92 -0.11 -5.92
N LEU A 118 5.25 -1.31 -5.42
CA LEU A 118 5.04 -2.55 -6.15
C LEU A 118 3.55 -2.86 -6.38
N GLN A 119 2.70 -2.65 -5.37
CA GLN A 119 1.25 -2.81 -5.51
C GLN A 119 0.68 -1.85 -6.54
N TRP A 120 1.06 -0.57 -6.47
CA TRP A 120 0.59 0.42 -7.41
C TRP A 120 1.04 0.11 -8.84
N PHE A 121 2.30 -0.29 -9.01
CA PHE A 121 2.81 -0.74 -10.30
C PHE A 121 1.98 -1.91 -10.84
N LYS A 122 1.77 -2.95 -10.03
CA LYS A 122 0.96 -4.12 -10.42
C LYS A 122 -0.47 -3.73 -10.77
N GLU A 123 -1.09 -2.83 -10.02
CA GLU A 123 -2.47 -2.40 -10.29
C GLU A 123 -2.58 -1.69 -11.63
N VAL A 124 -1.71 -0.71 -11.89
CA VAL A 124 -1.68 0.00 -13.17
C VAL A 124 -1.31 -0.96 -14.32
N GLU A 125 -0.49 -1.96 -14.03
CA GLU A 125 -0.12 -3.03 -14.95
C GLU A 125 -1.32 -3.89 -15.39
N ARG A 126 -2.32 -4.11 -14.54
CA ARG A 126 -3.54 -4.89 -14.91
C ARG A 126 -4.33 -4.25 -16.05
N PHE A 127 -4.20 -2.94 -16.22
CA PHE A 127 -4.90 -2.21 -17.27
C PHE A 127 -4.05 -2.01 -18.54
N ALA A 128 -2.79 -2.43 -18.52
CA ALA A 128 -1.88 -2.27 -19.65
C ALA A 128 -2.03 -3.41 -20.67
N LEU A 129 -1.93 -3.05 -21.96
CA LEU A 129 -1.77 -4.03 -23.05
C LEU A 129 -0.33 -4.56 -23.10
N HIS A 130 -0.16 -5.78 -23.62
CA HIS A 130 1.14 -6.46 -23.73
C HIS A 130 2.27 -5.58 -24.32
N VAL A 131 1.98 -4.81 -25.37
CA VAL A 131 2.92 -3.86 -26.02
C VAL A 131 3.53 -2.84 -25.05
N HIS A 132 2.82 -2.50 -23.97
CA HIS A 132 3.32 -1.54 -22.99
C HIS A 132 4.32 -2.15 -22.00
N HIS A 133 4.29 -3.46 -21.77
CA HIS A 133 5.23 -4.13 -20.85
C HIS A 133 6.63 -4.23 -21.45
N GLU A 134 6.72 -4.36 -22.77
CA GLU A 134 7.98 -4.51 -23.51
C GLU A 134 8.42 -3.21 -24.19
N GLY A 135 7.58 -2.17 -24.13
CA GLY A 135 7.92 -0.87 -24.69
C GLY A 135 9.20 -0.32 -24.07
N ILE A 136 10.16 0.09 -24.89
CA ILE A 136 11.41 0.70 -24.42
C ILE A 136 11.27 2.22 -24.45
N ASN A 137 11.66 2.89 -23.36
CA ASN A 137 11.66 4.36 -23.32
C ASN A 137 12.79 4.99 -24.16
N LYS A 138 12.67 6.27 -24.51
CA LYS A 138 13.68 6.93 -25.37
C LYS A 138 14.94 7.26 -24.60
N THR A 139 14.79 7.69 -23.35
CA THR A 139 15.87 8.22 -22.51
C THR A 139 16.76 7.12 -21.92
N ASP A 140 16.21 6.19 -21.15
CA ASP A 140 17.01 5.17 -20.44
C ASP A 140 17.26 3.90 -21.26
N LYS A 141 16.54 3.72 -22.36
CA LYS A 141 16.52 2.48 -23.15
C LYS A 141 16.14 1.25 -22.33
N MET A 142 15.21 1.42 -21.40
CA MET A 142 14.74 0.37 -20.51
C MET A 142 13.26 0.08 -20.74
N THR A 143 12.84 -1.14 -20.40
CA THR A 143 11.44 -1.52 -20.20
C THR A 143 10.91 -0.94 -18.87
N PRO A 144 9.59 -0.90 -18.65
CA PRO A 144 9.02 -0.45 -17.39
C PRO A 144 9.52 -1.22 -16.16
N ARG A 145 9.69 -2.55 -16.28
CA ARG A 145 10.13 -3.40 -15.16
C ARG A 145 11.61 -3.19 -14.82
N GLU A 146 12.44 -3.03 -15.84
CA GLU A 146 13.86 -2.69 -15.64
C GLU A 146 14.00 -1.31 -14.98
N LEU A 147 13.23 -0.33 -15.46
CA LEU A 147 13.22 1.02 -14.89
C LEU A 147 12.73 1.01 -13.44
N PHE A 148 11.67 0.25 -13.14
CA PHE A 148 11.17 0.05 -11.78
C PHE A 148 12.24 -0.56 -10.86
N THR A 149 12.87 -1.65 -11.31
CA THR A 149 13.91 -2.34 -10.54
C THR A 149 15.11 -1.43 -10.27
N LYS A 150 15.54 -0.67 -11.28
CA LYS A 150 16.63 0.30 -11.16
C LYS A 150 16.29 1.44 -10.20
N GLY A 151 15.12 2.05 -10.37
CA GLY A 151 14.67 3.20 -9.58
C GLY A 151 14.40 2.88 -8.10
N HIS A 152 14.02 1.64 -7.79
CA HIS A 152 13.66 1.20 -6.44
C HIS A 152 14.76 0.41 -5.72
N LYS A 153 15.96 0.27 -6.32
CA LYS A 153 17.04 -0.55 -5.78
C LYS A 153 17.43 -0.18 -4.35
N ASP A 154 17.56 1.11 -4.06
CA ASP A 154 17.98 1.57 -2.72
C ASP A 154 16.85 1.40 -1.70
N LEU A 155 15.61 1.64 -2.11
CA LEU A 155 14.43 1.40 -1.27
C LEU A 155 14.27 -0.08 -0.89
N VAL A 156 14.57 -1.00 -1.83
CA VAL A 156 14.61 -2.44 -1.55
C VAL A 156 15.68 -2.76 -0.52
N LYS A 157 16.90 -2.24 -0.68
CA LYS A 157 18.00 -2.48 0.28
C LYS A 157 17.68 -1.94 1.66
N GLU A 158 17.15 -0.71 1.75
CA GLU A 158 16.75 -0.09 3.01
C GLU A 158 15.58 -0.85 3.65
N GLY A 159 14.61 -1.29 2.86
CA GLY A 159 13.49 -2.12 3.30
C GLY A 159 13.96 -3.46 3.83
N GLU A 160 14.83 -4.15 3.10
CA GLU A 160 15.42 -5.43 3.52
C GLU A 160 16.20 -5.28 4.83
N LYS A 161 17.04 -4.23 4.94
CA LYS A 161 17.77 -3.93 6.17
C LYS A 161 16.82 -3.67 7.33
N ALA A 162 15.82 -2.81 7.16
CA ALA A 162 14.85 -2.49 8.21
C ALA A 162 14.07 -3.73 8.67
N MET A 163 13.69 -4.62 7.74
CA MET A 163 13.03 -5.88 8.09
C MET A 163 13.96 -6.82 8.85
N LYS A 164 15.24 -6.94 8.47
CA LYS A 164 16.24 -7.72 9.20
C LYS A 164 16.47 -7.19 10.60
N ASP A 165 16.67 -5.88 10.75
CA ASP A 165 16.90 -5.23 12.05
C ASP A 165 15.69 -5.36 13.00
N THR A 166 14.48 -5.32 12.44
CA THR A 166 13.24 -5.55 13.20
C THR A 166 13.13 -7.02 13.63
N ALA A 167 13.44 -7.96 12.73
CA ALA A 167 13.40 -9.39 13.00
C ALA A 167 14.44 -9.81 14.05
N THR A 168 15.67 -9.29 13.98
CA THR A 168 16.71 -9.55 14.99
C THR A 168 16.31 -9.01 16.34
N SER A 169 15.82 -7.76 16.41
CA SER A 169 15.33 -7.15 17.65
C SER A 169 14.19 -7.96 18.27
N CYS A 170 13.21 -8.39 17.46
CA CYS A 170 12.11 -9.25 17.91
C CYS A 170 12.58 -10.62 18.39
N THR A 171 13.56 -11.22 17.70
CA THR A 171 14.11 -12.53 18.06
C THR A 171 14.88 -12.45 19.39
N VAL A 172 15.66 -11.39 19.61
CA VAL A 172 16.37 -11.17 20.87
C VAL A 172 15.38 -10.99 22.02
N VAL A 173 14.36 -10.14 21.85
CA VAL A 173 13.33 -9.95 22.88
C VAL A 173 12.56 -11.25 23.14
N GLY A 174 12.19 -12.00 22.09
CA GLY A 174 11.52 -13.29 22.22
C GLY A 174 12.38 -14.33 22.94
N ALA A 175 13.66 -14.44 22.60
CA ALA A 175 14.61 -15.34 23.26
C ALA A 175 14.79 -14.98 24.75
N LEU A 176 14.85 -13.69 25.09
CA LEU A 176 14.91 -13.22 26.48
C LEU A 176 13.64 -13.61 27.26
N ILE A 177 12.46 -13.41 26.68
CA ILE A 177 11.19 -13.80 27.30
C ILE A 177 11.16 -15.31 27.56
N VAL A 178 11.49 -16.14 26.56
CA VAL A 178 11.54 -17.60 26.70
C VAL A 178 12.54 -18.02 27.77
N THR A 179 13.71 -17.40 27.81
CA THR A 179 14.77 -17.70 28.79
C THR A 179 14.32 -17.35 30.21
N ILE A 180 13.69 -16.19 30.41
CA ILE A 180 13.17 -15.77 31.73
C ILE A 180 12.04 -16.69 32.17
N MET A 181 11.13 -17.07 31.27
CA MET A 181 10.04 -18.01 31.58
C MET A 181 10.58 -19.39 31.97
N PHE A 182 11.58 -19.90 31.25
CA PHE A 182 12.25 -21.16 31.58
C PHE A 182 12.93 -21.05 32.95
N ALA A 183 13.76 -20.03 33.17
CA ALA A 183 14.43 -19.83 34.45
C ALA A 183 13.43 -19.72 35.62
N ALA A 184 12.32 -19.01 35.47
CA ALA A 184 11.30 -18.91 36.51
C ALA A 184 10.61 -20.27 36.79
N ALA A 185 10.43 -21.13 35.79
CA ALA A 185 9.88 -22.47 35.98
C ALA A 185 10.82 -23.40 36.77
N PHE A 186 12.14 -23.23 36.62
CA PHE A 186 13.14 -24.12 37.24
C PHE A 186 13.84 -23.54 38.49
N THR A 187 13.70 -22.23 38.78
CA THR A 187 14.26 -21.60 39.99
C THR A 187 13.31 -21.61 41.20
N VAL A 188 12.18 -22.33 41.13
CA VAL A 188 11.35 -22.66 42.30
C VAL A 188 12.23 -23.40 43.33
N PRO A 189 12.17 -23.09 44.65
CA PRO A 189 13.20 -23.50 45.60
C PRO A 189 13.28 -25.03 45.74
N GLY A 190 14.40 -25.64 45.35
CA GLY A 190 14.65 -27.09 45.53
C GLY A 190 15.73 -27.76 44.66
N GLY A 191 16.63 -27.01 44.03
CA GLY A 191 17.44 -27.44 42.88
C GLY A 191 18.24 -28.76 42.96
N ASN A 192 18.34 -29.36 41.75
CA ASN A 192 19.31 -30.34 41.22
C ASN A 192 18.96 -31.85 41.30
N LYS A 193 18.93 -32.47 40.11
CA LYS A 193 18.86 -33.90 39.72
C LYS A 193 17.49 -34.59 39.63
N GLN A 194 16.37 -33.90 39.83
CA GLN A 194 15.02 -34.47 39.76
C GLN A 194 14.05 -33.64 38.89
N ASP A 195 14.56 -33.03 37.81
CA ASP A 195 13.89 -31.95 37.08
C ASP A 195 12.51 -32.35 36.51
N THR A 196 12.35 -33.57 36.02
CA THR A 196 11.05 -34.04 35.48
C THR A 196 10.11 -34.49 36.59
N ALA A 197 10.61 -35.24 37.59
CA ALA A 197 9.78 -35.78 38.66
C ALA A 197 9.27 -34.67 39.60
N MET A 198 10.08 -33.64 39.85
CA MET A 198 9.70 -32.49 40.66
C MET A 198 8.73 -31.58 39.90
N MET A 199 8.91 -31.35 38.60
CA MET A 199 7.91 -30.63 37.79
C MET A 199 6.57 -31.37 37.74
N ILE A 200 6.59 -32.70 37.56
CA ILE A 200 5.37 -33.51 37.59
C ILE A 200 4.74 -33.43 38.99
N ALA A 201 5.51 -33.62 40.06
CA ALA A 201 5.00 -33.54 41.43
C ALA A 201 4.42 -32.16 41.77
N PHE A 202 5.06 -31.08 41.33
CA PHE A 202 4.58 -29.71 41.52
C PHE A 202 3.31 -29.44 40.69
N SER A 203 3.27 -29.90 39.44
CA SER A 203 2.08 -29.79 38.58
C SER A 203 0.91 -30.59 39.14
N SER A 204 1.16 -31.82 39.64
CA SER A 204 0.17 -32.66 40.32
C SER A 204 -0.28 -32.03 41.64
N ALA A 205 0.63 -31.47 42.43
CA ALA A 205 0.31 -30.79 43.68
C ALA A 205 -0.52 -29.51 43.44
N LEU A 206 -0.18 -28.70 42.43
CA LEU A 206 -0.98 -27.56 42.00
C LEU A 206 -2.37 -28.01 41.54
N PHE A 207 -2.45 -29.09 40.74
CA PHE A 207 -3.72 -29.63 40.26
C PHE A 207 -4.61 -30.11 41.42
N ILE A 208 -4.03 -30.80 42.41
CA ILE A 208 -4.73 -31.25 43.62
C ILE A 208 -5.13 -30.05 44.52
N MET A 209 -4.24 -29.07 44.71
CA MET A 209 -4.50 -27.90 45.55
C MET A 209 -5.53 -26.94 44.93
N LEU A 210 -5.58 -26.87 43.58
CA LEU A 210 -6.56 -26.10 42.83
C LEU A 210 -7.85 -26.88 42.57
N HIS A 211 -7.90 -28.17 42.94
CA HIS A 211 -9.09 -29.00 42.82
C HIS A 211 -10.23 -28.41 43.65
N GLY A 212 -11.31 -27.99 42.98
CA GLY A 212 -12.45 -27.30 43.58
C GLY A 212 -12.30 -25.78 43.76
N LYS A 213 -11.14 -25.19 43.46
CA LYS A 213 -10.87 -23.73 43.51
C LYS A 213 -10.71 -23.12 42.11
N SER A 214 -11.71 -23.35 41.26
CA SER A 214 -11.71 -22.92 39.85
C SER A 214 -11.39 -21.44 39.64
N SER A 215 -11.89 -20.56 40.52
CA SER A 215 -11.66 -19.10 40.42
C SER A 215 -10.17 -18.70 40.53
N ILE A 216 -9.38 -19.40 41.35
CA ILE A 216 -7.96 -19.08 41.56
C ILE A 216 -7.14 -19.65 40.41
N ALA A 217 -7.47 -20.86 39.95
CA ALA A 217 -6.83 -21.47 38.79
C ALA A 217 -6.99 -20.59 37.54
N ILE A 218 -8.20 -20.10 37.27
CA ILE A 218 -8.49 -19.20 36.14
C ILE A 218 -7.67 -17.91 36.24
N LEU A 219 -7.57 -17.30 37.43
CA LEU A 219 -6.81 -16.07 37.65
C LEU A 219 -5.30 -16.25 37.37
N VAL A 220 -4.72 -17.35 37.83
CA VAL A 220 -3.30 -17.66 37.62
C VAL A 220 -3.00 -17.92 36.14
N THR A 221 -3.86 -18.68 35.45
CA THR A 221 -3.71 -18.94 34.01
C THR A 221 -3.84 -17.66 33.19
N LEU A 222 -4.78 -16.78 33.53
CA LEU A 222 -4.93 -15.48 32.87
C LEU A 222 -3.68 -14.62 33.04
N LEU A 223 -3.19 -14.46 34.27
CA LEU A 223 -1.98 -13.67 34.56
C LEU A 223 -0.75 -14.21 33.82
N ALA A 224 -0.57 -15.53 33.75
CA ALA A 224 0.53 -16.16 33.03
C ALA A 224 0.45 -15.94 31.49
N SER A 225 -0.75 -15.78 30.95
CA SER A 225 -0.96 -15.55 29.51
C SER A 225 -0.71 -14.11 29.06
N VAL A 226 -0.77 -13.13 29.97
CA VAL A 226 -0.64 -11.70 29.65
C VAL A 226 0.67 -11.35 28.93
N PRO A 227 1.86 -11.82 29.35
CA PRO A 227 3.11 -11.48 28.67
C PRO A 227 3.19 -12.06 27.26
N VAL A 228 2.73 -13.30 27.09
CA VAL A 228 2.71 -13.99 25.79
C VAL A 228 1.73 -13.31 24.84
N ALA A 229 0.52 -13.03 25.32
CA ALA A 229 -0.50 -12.33 24.55
C ALA A 229 -0.06 -10.91 24.18
N SER A 230 0.59 -10.18 25.10
CA SER A 230 1.13 -8.85 24.83
C SER A 230 2.21 -8.87 23.74
N PHE A 231 3.06 -9.89 23.73
CA PHE A 231 4.11 -10.03 22.71
C PHE A 231 3.54 -10.37 21.34
N ILE A 232 2.61 -11.34 21.29
CA ILE A 232 1.86 -11.67 20.06
C ILE A 232 1.12 -10.42 19.56
N TRP A 233 0.47 -9.67 20.45
CA TRP A 233 -0.24 -8.45 20.11
C TRP A 233 0.67 -7.33 19.62
N MET A 234 1.93 -7.25 20.05
CA MET A 234 2.90 -6.28 19.53
C MET A 234 3.44 -6.67 18.15
N GLN A 235 3.56 -7.97 17.85
CA GLN A 235 4.03 -8.47 16.55
C GLN A 235 2.91 -8.58 15.51
N PHE A 236 1.67 -8.78 15.97
CA PHE A 236 0.49 -8.91 15.13
C PHE A 236 0.26 -7.70 14.21
N PRO A 237 0.43 -6.42 14.61
CA PRO A 237 0.27 -5.27 13.72
C PRO A 237 1.21 -5.32 12.51
N LEU A 238 2.48 -5.67 12.71
CA LEU A 238 3.46 -5.76 11.63
C LEU A 238 3.14 -6.92 10.67
N LEU A 239 2.77 -8.08 11.22
CA LEU A 239 2.38 -9.24 10.41
C LEU A 239 1.05 -9.01 9.69
N LEU A 240 0.09 -8.39 10.35
CA LEU A 240 -1.21 -8.04 9.78
C LEU A 240 -1.05 -6.98 8.70
N GLU A 241 -0.24 -5.95 8.90
CA GLU A 241 0.07 -4.98 7.84
C GLU A 241 0.76 -5.65 6.66
N LEU A 242 1.74 -6.53 6.90
CA LEU A 242 2.41 -7.27 5.85
C LEU A 242 1.45 -8.19 5.07
N VAL A 243 0.56 -8.91 5.76
CA VAL A 243 -0.42 -9.83 5.15
C VAL A 243 -1.54 -9.07 4.46
N ILE A 244 -2.12 -8.02 5.05
CA ILE A 244 -3.12 -7.17 4.40
C ILE A 244 -2.51 -6.47 3.18
N SER A 245 -1.24 -6.10 3.25
CA SER A 245 -0.58 -5.47 2.11
C SER A 245 -0.19 -6.52 1.05
N THR A 246 0.24 -7.74 1.42
CA THR A 246 0.62 -8.77 0.43
C THR A 246 -0.58 -9.50 -0.19
N TYR A 247 -1.61 -9.78 0.60
CA TYR A 247 -2.76 -10.62 0.26
C TYR A 247 -4.11 -9.94 0.48
N GLY A 248 -4.16 -8.84 1.23
CA GLY A 248 -5.40 -8.11 1.35
C GLY A 248 -5.83 -7.65 -0.03
N ALA A 249 -7.14 -7.79 -0.27
CA ALA A 249 -7.89 -7.07 -1.27
C ALA A 249 -7.20 -5.71 -1.44
N GLY A 250 -6.63 -5.44 -2.63
CA GLY A 250 -5.67 -4.33 -2.82
C GLY A 250 -6.19 -3.05 -2.17
N VAL A 251 -5.36 -2.04 -1.92
CA VAL A 251 -5.81 -0.75 -1.33
C VAL A 251 -7.03 -0.13 -2.07
N PHE A 252 -7.39 -0.65 -3.24
CA PHE A 252 -8.55 -0.34 -4.07
C PHE A 252 -9.80 -1.20 -3.81
N ASP A 253 -9.68 -2.37 -3.21
CA ASP A 253 -10.70 -3.44 -3.27
C ASP A 253 -11.72 -3.38 -2.13
N ARG A 254 -11.46 -2.62 -1.05
CA ARG A 254 -12.46 -2.46 0.03
C ARG A 254 -13.69 -1.61 -0.33
N LYS A 255 -13.78 -1.07 -1.55
CA LYS A 255 -14.99 -0.46 -2.14
C LYS A 255 -15.06 -0.55 -3.68
N ILE A 256 -14.48 -1.58 -4.32
CA ILE A 256 -14.70 -1.79 -5.77
C ILE A 256 -16.03 -2.47 -6.07
N GLU A 257 -16.66 -3.16 -5.11
CA GLU A 257 -18.01 -3.72 -5.31
C GLU A 257 -19.12 -2.64 -5.39
N ASP A 258 -18.81 -1.38 -5.10
CA ASP A 258 -19.71 -0.22 -5.27
C ASP A 258 -19.05 0.96 -6.04
N TRP A 259 -18.14 0.67 -6.99
CA TRP A 259 -17.57 1.69 -7.88
C TRP A 259 -18.50 1.96 -9.09
N PRO A 260 -18.76 3.22 -9.46
CA PRO A 260 -20.11 3.77 -9.55
C PRO A 260 -20.79 3.37 -10.86
N TYR A 261 -21.57 2.28 -10.81
CA TYR A 261 -22.67 2.10 -11.76
C TYR A 261 -24.04 2.49 -11.17
N ARG A 262 -24.12 3.01 -9.93
CA ARG A 262 -25.40 3.36 -9.29
C ARG A 262 -25.37 4.56 -8.33
N ASP A 263 -24.61 5.61 -8.64
CA ASP A 263 -24.95 6.93 -8.08
C ASP A 263 -25.68 7.74 -9.16
N PRO A 264 -27.01 7.93 -9.06
CA PRO A 264 -27.82 8.63 -10.07
C PRO A 264 -27.32 10.04 -10.39
N LYS A 265 -26.54 10.66 -9.49
CA LYS A 265 -25.89 11.97 -9.72
C LYS A 265 -24.80 11.92 -10.78
N TYR A 266 -24.21 10.74 -11.01
CA TYR A 266 -23.06 10.56 -11.90
C TYR A 266 -23.35 9.60 -13.06
N SER A 267 -24.43 8.82 -13.02
CA SER A 267 -24.96 8.05 -14.14
C SER A 267 -25.93 8.88 -14.99
N ALA A 268 -25.42 9.85 -15.73
CA ALA A 268 -26.16 10.45 -16.83
C ALA A 268 -25.41 10.10 -18.12
N SER A 269 -26.07 9.26 -18.90
CA SER A 269 -25.70 8.86 -20.25
C SER A 269 -25.34 10.08 -21.11
N CYS A 270 -24.21 9.99 -21.80
CA CYS A 270 -24.17 10.44 -23.20
C CYS A 270 -24.71 9.30 -24.06
#